data_AF-A0AAV2HAS1-F1
#
_entry.id   AF-A0AAV2HAS1-F1
#
_cell.length_a   1.000
_cell.length_b   1.000
_cell.length_c   1.000
_cell.angle_alpha   90.00
_cell.angle_beta   90.00
_cell.angle_gamma   90.00
#
_symmetry.space_group_name_H-M   'P 1'
#
loop_
_entity.id
_entity.type
_entity.pdbx_description
1 polymer ?
#
loop_
_entity_poly.entity_id
_entity_poly.type
_entity_poly.pdbx_seq_one_letter_code
_entity_poly.pdbx_strand_id
1 'polypeptide(L)' 'SHGSSLRVQFKSGGYARGKGFRAVYSSSHSSCGGEIKVSSGRFTSPLYPDNYPDDIECIWQLTTPPGNALQLSFP' A
#
# COMPACT_ATOMS: atom_id res chain seq x y z
N SER A 1 -4.12 -7.24 -13.30
CA SER A 1 -3.27 -7.99 -12.35
C SER A 1 -2.82 -6.99 -11.29
N HIS A 2 -3.50 -6.94 -10.14
CA HIS A 2 -3.15 -6.06 -9.01
C HIS A 2 -2.15 -6.78 -8.10
N GLY A 3 -0.93 -6.99 -8.59
CA GLY A 3 0.13 -7.64 -7.82
C GLY A 3 1.36 -6.74 -7.74
N SER A 4 1.81 -6.43 -6.53
CA SER A 4 3.08 -5.74 -6.25
C SER A 4 4.26 -6.69 -6.51
N SER A 5 4.53 -7.00 -7.78
CA SER A 5 5.65 -7.85 -8.17
C SER A 5 6.71 -7.07 -8.95
N LEU A 6 7.92 -7.03 -8.41
CA LEU A 6 9.12 -6.54 -9.09
C LEU A 6 10.02 -7.73 -9.43
N ARG A 7 10.36 -7.89 -10.71
CA ARG A 7 11.34 -8.87 -11.17
C ARG A 7 12.55 -8.16 -11.74
N VAL A 8 13.71 -8.39 -11.12
CA VAL A 8 15.01 -7.89 -11.62
C VAL A 8 15.82 -9.07 -12.15
N GLN A 9 16.28 -8.98 -13.40
CA GLN A 9 17.16 -9.98 -14.00
C GLN A 9 18.43 -9.33 -14.55
N PHE A 10 19.58 -9.73 -14.02
CA PHE A 10 20.89 -9.34 -14.53
C PHE A 10 21.57 -10.57 -15.16
N LYS A 11 22.08 -10.43 -16.39
CA LYS A 11 22.84 -11.47 -17.09
C LYS A 11 24.18 -10.89 -17.55
N SER A 12 25.28 -11.57 -17.22
CA SER A 12 26.65 -11.17 -17.60
C SER A 12 27.41 -12.35 -18.22
N GLY A 13 28.16 -12.10 -19.29
CA GLY A 13 29.03 -13.08 -19.98
C GLY A 13 30.50 -13.05 -19.52
N GLY A 14 31.36 -13.83 -20.17
CA GLY A 14 32.79 -13.92 -19.88
C GLY A 14 33.66 -12.91 -20.65
N TYR A 15 34.81 -12.57 -20.06
CA TYR A 15 35.97 -11.80 -20.58
C TYR A 15 36.11 -10.32 -20.18
N ALA A 16 35.06 -9.59 -19.80
CA ALA A 16 35.21 -8.27 -19.18
C ALA A 16 34.27 -8.11 -17.98
N ARG A 17 34.84 -7.96 -16.78
CA ARG A 17 34.10 -7.72 -15.53
C ARG A 17 34.09 -6.21 -15.25
N GLY A 18 32.90 -5.61 -15.17
CA GLY A 18 32.67 -4.23 -14.71
C GLY A 18 32.16 -4.18 -13.27
N LYS A 19 31.90 -2.98 -12.74
CA LYS A 19 31.50 -2.75 -11.33
C LYS A 19 30.12 -3.33 -10.93
N GLY A 20 29.37 -3.95 -11.85
CA GLY A 20 28.04 -4.49 -11.58
C GLY A 20 26.93 -3.44 -11.64
N PHE A 21 25.81 -3.70 -10.95
CA PHE A 21 24.67 -2.78 -10.86
C PHE A 21 24.36 -2.45 -9.39
N ARG A 22 23.83 -1.24 -9.14
CA ARG A 22 23.20 -0.87 -7.87
C ARG A 22 21.75 -0.55 -8.16
N ALA A 23 20.84 -1.36 -7.64
CA ALA A 23 19.41 -1.10 -7.68
C ALA A 23 18.95 -0.64 -6.30
N VAL A 24 18.13 0.41 -6.26
CA VAL A 24 17.42 0.86 -5.07
C VAL A 24 15.94 0.83 -5.42
N TYR A 25 15.14 0.17 -4.59
CA TYR A 25 13.69 0.15 -4.70
C TYR A 25 13.11 0.56 -3.35
N SER A 26 11.98 1.25 -3.37
CA SER A 26 11.19 1.55 -2.18
C SER A 26 9.74 1.15 -2.44
N SER A 27 9.20 0.25 -1.63
CA SER A 27 7.77 0.03 -1.51
C SER A 27 7.24 0.93 -0.41
N SER A 28 6.49 1.97 -0.79
CA SER A 28 5.67 2.75 0.14
C SER A 28 4.42 1.93 0.49
N HIS A 29 4.56 0.86 1.27
CA HIS A 29 3.39 0.15 1.80
C HIS A 29 2.86 0.85 3.06
N SER A 30 1.85 1.70 2.81
CA SER A 30 0.75 2.11 3.69
C SER A 30 1.08 2.93 4.94
N SER A 31 0.98 4.26 4.82
CA SER A 31 0.64 5.15 5.94
C SER A 31 -0.85 5.08 6.33
N CYS A 32 -1.65 4.24 5.66
CA CYS A 32 -3.11 4.20 5.73
C CYS A 32 -3.68 2.90 5.14
N GLY A 33 -4.96 2.62 5.41
CA GLY A 33 -5.62 1.39 4.96
C GLY A 33 -5.52 0.24 5.96
N GLY A 34 -5.88 -0.97 5.52
CA GLY A 34 -5.86 -2.19 6.32
C GLY A 34 -7.25 -2.76 6.64
N GLU A 35 -7.28 -3.88 7.35
CA GLU A 35 -8.52 -4.51 7.80
C GLU A 35 -8.98 -3.91 9.14
N ILE A 36 -10.22 -3.45 9.19
CA ILE A 36 -10.84 -2.89 10.39
C ILE A 36 -12.03 -3.78 10.78
N LYS A 37 -11.88 -4.48 11.91
CA LYS A 37 -12.92 -5.30 12.53
C LYS A 37 -13.53 -4.55 13.70
N VAL A 38 -14.60 -3.81 13.47
CA VAL A 38 -15.22 -2.99 14.51
C VAL A 38 -16.74 -2.97 14.38
N SER A 39 -17.44 -2.77 15.50
CA SER A 39 -18.85 -2.40 15.52
C SER A 39 -19.07 -0.90 15.30
N SER A 40 -18.06 -0.07 15.62
CA SER A 40 -18.03 1.37 15.37
C SER A 40 -16.59 1.88 15.42
N GLY A 41 -16.31 2.99 14.75
CA GLY A 41 -14.98 3.60 14.76
C GLY A 41 -14.84 4.72 13.74
N ARG A 42 -13.62 5.24 13.62
CA ARG A 42 -13.25 6.25 12.62
C ARG A 42 -11.93 5.86 11.98
N PHE A 43 -11.82 6.14 10.69
CA PHE A 43 -10.58 6.07 9.93
C PHE A 43 -10.40 7.39 9.18
N THR A 44 -9.16 7.73 8.87
CA THR A 44 -8.83 8.96 8.16
C THR A 44 -7.79 8.69 7.09
N SER A 45 -7.78 9.55 6.08
CA SER A 45 -6.65 9.63 5.17
C SER A 45 -5.34 9.91 5.93
N PRO A 46 -4.20 9.50 5.37
CA PRO A 46 -2.91 9.95 5.87
C PRO A 46 -2.87 11.48 5.81
N LEU A 47 -2.28 12.08 6.85
CA LEU A 47 -2.12 13.53 7.04
C LEU A 47 -3.41 14.34 7.24
N TYR A 48 -4.61 13.75 7.29
CA TYR A 48 -5.83 14.51 7.61
C TYR A 48 -5.64 15.38 8.88
N PRO A 49 -5.99 16.68 8.88
CA PRO A 49 -6.82 17.40 7.88
C PRO A 49 -6.05 17.99 6.69
N ASP A 50 -4.74 17.80 6.62
CA ASP A 50 -3.95 18.25 5.47
C ASP A 50 -4.22 17.42 4.22
N ASN A 51 -3.67 17.87 3.09
CA ASN A 51 -3.88 17.24 1.79
C ASN A 51 -3.37 15.80 1.77
N TYR A 52 -4.14 14.95 1.07
CA TYR A 52 -3.73 13.59 0.74
C TYR A 52 -2.45 13.62 -0.11
N PRO A 53 -1.38 12.87 0.24
CA PRO A 53 -0.16 12.84 -0.55
C PRO A 53 -0.39 12.24 -1.95
N ASP A 54 0.31 12.76 -2.95
CA ASP A 54 0.32 12.17 -4.28
C ASP A 54 0.90 10.74 -4.27
N ASP A 55 0.45 9.91 -5.21
CA ASP A 55 0.94 8.54 -5.44
C ASP A 55 0.78 7.57 -4.24
N ILE A 56 -0.20 7.81 -3.35
CA ILE A 56 -0.61 6.87 -2.31
C ILE A 56 -1.98 6.27 -2.65
N GLU A 57 -2.15 4.97 -2.39
CA GLU A 57 -3.44 4.28 -2.43
C GLU A 57 -3.73 3.71 -1.03
N CYS A 58 -4.86 4.10 -0.44
CA CYS A 58 -5.34 3.56 0.83
C CYS A 58 -6.55 2.66 0.58
N ILE A 59 -6.47 1.40 1.01
CA ILE A 59 -7.60 0.46 0.93
C ILE A 59 -7.98 0.05 2.34
N TRP A 60 -9.21 0.37 2.76
CA TRP A 60 -9.78 -0.06 4.04
C TRP A 60 -10.78 -1.19 3.81
N GLN A 61 -10.53 -2.33 4.44
CA GLN A 61 -11.45 -3.46 4.43
C GLN A 61 -12.22 -3.48 5.75
N LEU A 62 -13.51 -3.11 5.69
CA LEU A 62 -14.37 -3.04 6.87
C LEU A 62 -15.14 -4.36 7.04
N THR A 63 -15.00 -4.99 8.21
CA THR A 63 -15.67 -6.26 8.52
C THR A 63 -16.52 -6.10 9.79
N THR A 64 -17.82 -6.38 9.68
CA THR A 64 -18.76 -6.41 10.81
C THR A 64 -19.23 -7.83 11.10
N PRO A 65 -19.70 -8.11 12.34
CA PRO A 65 -20.34 -9.38 12.63
C PRO A 65 -21.56 -9.62 11.72
N PRO A 66 -21.88 -10.89 11.38
CA PRO A 66 -23.07 -11.22 10.60
C PRO A 66 -24.36 -10.67 11.21
N GLY A 67 -25.30 -10.24 10.37
CA GLY A 67 -26.57 -9.66 10.79
C GLY A 67 -26.52 -8.16 11.08
N ASN A 68 -25.34 -7.54 11.04
CA ASN A 68 -25.18 -6.09 11.15
C ASN A 68 -24.96 -5.44 9.78
N ALA A 69 -25.48 -4.22 9.62
CA ALA A 69 -25.22 -3.37 8.47
C ALA A 69 -24.18 -2.30 8.81
N LEU A 70 -23.30 -2.00 7.84
CA LEU A 70 -22.35 -0.90 7.94
C LEU A 70 -23.03 0.41 7.56
N GLN A 71 -22.90 1.43 8.42
CA GLN A 71 -23.26 2.80 8.11
C GLN A 71 -22.00 3.67 8.13
N LEU A 72 -21.76 4.38 7.03
CA LEU A 72 -20.66 5.34 6.90
C LEU A 72 -21.20 6.75 6.90
N SER A 73 -20.52 7.65 7.58
CA SER A 73 -20.80 9.09 7.56
C SER A 73 -19.49 9.83 7.38
N PHE A 74 -19.53 10.86 6.54
CA PHE A 74 -18.41 11.75 6.28
C PHE A 74 -18.85 13.17 6.69
N PRO A 75 -17.98 13.93 7.38
CA PRO A 75 -18.28 15.32 7.73
C PRO A 75 -18.44 16.22 6.50
#